data_AF-A0AAV8X356-F1
#
_entry.id   AF-A0AAV8X356-F1
#
_cell.length_a   1.000
_cell.length_b   1.000
_cell.length_c   1.000
_cell.angle_alpha   90.00
_cell.angle_beta   90.00
_cell.angle_gamma   90.00
#
_symmetry.space_group_name_H-M   'P 1'
#
loop_
_entity.id
_entity.type
_entity.pdbx_description
1 polymer ?
#
loop_
_entity_poly.entity_id
_entity_poly.type
_entity_poly.pdbx_seq_one_letter_code
_entity_poly.pdbx_strand_id
1 'polypeptide(L)'
;MPSHYSNSKNSPVSYKNSCREAAYLSAISAASVAYAVTRACSKGELSEYCSCDNKIKRKKSQKWKWGGCSDDIKYGEHFSRQFLDVREDQNTAVGLMNLHNNEAGRRGVRSRMQRTCKCHGVSGSCSMQICWRRLPAFKKVAEGLFQRYEGASHVKFVERRRKKLKAAKYSGYSRKNMQSYQSGHGRVSTALLRKRLPD
;
A
#
# COMPACT_ATOMS: atom_id res chain seq x y z
N MET A 1 8.15 -38.11 9.86
CA MET A 1 6.67 -38.18 9.83
C MET A 1 6.14 -37.62 11.15
N PRO A 2 5.00 -36.91 11.21
CA PRO A 2 4.22 -36.16 10.20
C PRO A 2 4.06 -34.66 10.59
N SER A 3 4.32 -33.71 9.69
CA SER A 3 3.38 -32.95 8.83
C SER A 3 2.36 -32.02 9.53
N HIS A 4 2.63 -30.71 9.38
CA HIS A 4 1.70 -29.59 9.16
C HIS A 4 0.27 -29.69 9.73
N TYR A 5 0.06 -29.02 10.87
CA TYR A 5 -1.25 -28.56 11.30
C TYR A 5 -1.33 -27.03 11.19
N SER A 6 -1.35 -26.50 9.97
CA SER A 6 -1.68 -25.08 9.74
C SER A 6 -3.20 -24.92 9.81
N ASN A 7 -3.68 -24.74 11.04
CA ASN A 7 -5.06 -24.45 11.34
C ASN A 7 -5.44 -23.08 10.74
N SER A 8 -6.14 -23.08 9.60
CA SER A 8 -6.59 -21.89 8.85
C SER A 8 -7.61 -21.01 9.59
N LYS A 9 -7.81 -21.19 10.90
CA LYS A 9 -8.89 -20.54 11.66
C LYS A 9 -8.48 -19.34 12.52
N ASN A 10 -7.19 -19.01 12.64
CA ASN A 10 -6.73 -17.81 13.39
C ASN A 10 -6.06 -16.79 12.48
N SER A 11 -6.78 -16.31 11.46
CA SER A 11 -6.37 -15.17 10.68
C SER A 11 -7.36 -14.04 10.89
N PRO A 12 -6.97 -12.90 11.48
CA PRO A 12 -7.85 -11.75 11.50
C PRO A 12 -7.98 -11.29 10.05
N VAL A 13 -9.18 -11.50 9.49
CA VAL A 13 -9.68 -10.84 8.30
C VAL A 13 -9.13 -11.35 6.95
N SER A 14 -9.67 -12.47 6.46
CA SER A 14 -9.71 -12.77 5.01
C SER A 14 -11.15 -12.55 4.54
N TYR A 15 -11.46 -11.34 4.03
CA TYR A 15 -12.78 -11.06 3.48
C TYR A 15 -12.91 -11.77 2.12
N LYS A 16 -13.65 -12.89 2.11
CA LYS A 16 -14.02 -13.64 0.89
C LYS A 16 -14.99 -12.88 -0.02
N ASN A 17 -15.41 -11.66 0.33
CA ASN A 17 -16.42 -10.90 -0.39
C ASN A 17 -15.81 -9.65 -1.05
N SER A 18 -15.89 -9.59 -2.39
CA SER A 18 -15.38 -8.51 -3.24
C SER A 18 -16.24 -7.22 -3.21
N CYS A 19 -16.52 -6.68 -2.03
CA CYS A 19 -17.34 -5.48 -1.83
C CYS A 19 -16.52 -4.20 -1.55
N ARG A 20 -17.18 -3.03 -1.50
CA ARG A 20 -16.50 -1.73 -1.32
C ARG A 20 -15.90 -1.60 0.08
N GLU A 21 -16.56 -2.19 1.06
CA GLU A 21 -16.17 -2.22 2.47
C GLU A 21 -14.88 -3.03 2.62
N ALA A 22 -14.78 -4.19 1.97
CA ALA A 22 -13.55 -4.98 1.94
C ALA A 22 -12.39 -4.19 1.32
N ALA A 23 -12.64 -3.44 0.23
CA ALA A 23 -11.62 -2.58 -0.37
C ALA A 23 -11.12 -1.49 0.57
N TYR A 24 -12.03 -0.86 1.32
CA TYR A 24 -11.68 0.10 2.36
C TYR A 24 -10.88 -0.56 3.50
N LEU A 25 -11.30 -1.74 3.96
CA LEU A 25 -10.63 -2.49 5.03
C LEU A 25 -9.20 -2.90 4.67
N SER A 26 -8.96 -3.36 3.44
CA SER A 26 -7.60 -3.64 2.93
C SER A 26 -6.74 -2.37 2.95
N ALA A 27 -7.28 -1.26 2.42
CA ALA A 27 -6.55 0.00 2.36
C ALA A 27 -6.24 0.59 3.75
N ILE A 28 -7.22 0.64 4.65
CA ILE A 28 -7.01 1.19 5.99
C ILE A 28 -6.08 0.29 6.81
N SER A 29 -6.17 -1.04 6.68
CA SER A 29 -5.26 -1.97 7.35
C SER A 29 -3.81 -1.76 6.89
N ALA A 30 -3.57 -1.65 5.58
CA ALA A 30 -2.24 -1.38 5.06
C ALA A 30 -1.70 -0.02 5.47
N ALA A 31 -2.55 1.01 5.50
CA ALA A 31 -2.20 2.33 6.01
C ALA A 31 -1.84 2.27 7.50
N SER A 32 -2.63 1.58 8.32
CA SER A 32 -2.44 1.43 9.76
C SER A 32 -1.11 0.77 10.09
N VAL A 33 -0.77 -0.35 9.43
CA VAL A 33 0.50 -1.06 9.65
C VAL A 33 1.67 -0.15 9.29
N ALA A 34 1.64 0.49 8.11
CA ALA A 34 2.71 1.41 7.70
C ALA A 34 2.86 2.59 8.69
N TYR A 35 1.74 3.14 9.14
CA TYR A 35 1.72 4.25 10.09
C TYR A 35 2.29 3.86 11.46
N ALA A 36 1.81 2.76 12.03
CA ALA A 36 2.19 2.32 13.37
C ALA A 36 3.69 1.99 13.45
N VAL A 37 4.21 1.24 12.48
CA VAL A 37 5.63 0.90 12.41
C VAL A 37 6.48 2.15 12.25
N THR A 38 6.16 3.04 11.31
CA THR A 38 6.90 4.30 11.15
C THR A 38 6.87 5.15 12.43
N ARG A 39 5.74 5.18 13.15
CA ARG A 39 5.63 5.92 14.40
C ARG A 39 6.49 5.31 15.50
N ALA A 40 6.50 3.99 15.63
CA ALA A 40 7.32 3.26 16.61
C ALA A 40 8.82 3.48 16.34
N CYS A 41 9.25 3.38 15.08
CA CYS A 41 10.63 3.69 14.66
C CYS A 41 11.06 5.11 15.08
N SER A 42 10.19 6.08 14.83
CA SER A 42 10.49 7.50 15.07
C SER A 42 10.44 7.89 16.55
N LYS A 43 9.83 7.05 17.39
CA LYS A 43 9.88 7.17 18.85
C LYS A 43 11.07 6.44 19.47
N GLY A 44 11.74 5.58 18.71
CA GLY A 44 12.81 4.71 19.23
C GLY A 44 12.30 3.43 19.91
N GLU A 45 11.01 3.10 19.79
CA GLU A 45 10.43 1.85 20.34
C GLU A 45 10.94 0.60 19.58
N LEU A 46 11.42 0.77 18.34
CA LEU A 46 11.98 -0.27 17.48
C LEU A 46 13.42 0.07 17.04
N SER A 47 14.22 0.64 17.95
CA SER A 47 15.55 1.20 17.66
C SER A 47 16.55 0.19 17.09
N GLU A 48 16.39 -1.10 17.39
CA GLU A 48 17.23 -2.19 16.85
C GLU A 48 17.01 -2.43 15.35
N TYR A 49 15.81 -2.13 14.84
CA TYR A 49 15.41 -2.46 13.46
C TYR A 49 15.29 -1.25 12.55
N CYS A 50 14.98 -0.08 13.12
CA CYS A 50 14.73 1.13 12.36
C CYS A 50 14.99 2.40 13.17
N SER A 51 15.16 3.50 12.44
CA SER A 51 15.36 4.83 13.02
C SER A 51 14.68 5.90 12.16
N CYS A 52 14.89 7.16 12.51
CA CYS A 52 14.40 8.31 11.74
C CYS A 52 14.99 8.34 10.32
N ASP A 53 14.28 8.98 9.38
CA ASP A 53 14.77 9.25 8.03
C ASP A 53 15.94 10.25 8.09
N ASN A 54 17.17 9.75 8.17
CA ASN A 54 18.38 10.56 8.13
C ASN A 54 18.74 11.04 6.70
N LYS A 55 18.16 10.43 5.66
CA LYS A 55 18.45 10.81 4.26
C LYS A 55 17.94 12.21 3.95
N ILE A 56 16.88 12.65 4.63
CA ILE A 56 16.32 13.99 4.45
C ILE A 56 17.27 15.11 4.90
N LYS A 57 18.14 14.86 5.89
CA LYS A 57 19.11 15.84 6.40
C LYS A 57 20.12 16.26 5.34
N ARG A 58 20.36 15.39 4.34
CA ARG A 58 21.24 15.68 3.19
C ARG A 58 20.60 16.59 2.14
N LYS A 59 19.28 16.82 2.19
CA LYS A 59 18.60 17.69 1.21
C LYS A 59 18.88 19.15 1.54
N LYS A 60 19.30 19.94 0.55
CA LYS A 60 19.41 21.40 0.73
C LYS A 60 18.02 22.03 0.67
N SER A 61 17.76 23.01 1.53
CA SER A 61 16.58 23.88 1.50
C SER A 61 17.04 25.30 1.78
N GLN A 62 16.48 26.26 1.02
CA GLN A 62 16.82 27.68 1.14
C GLN A 62 16.07 28.37 2.29
N LYS A 63 14.87 27.87 2.66
CA LYS A 63 13.97 28.51 3.62
C LYS A 63 14.04 27.93 5.04
N TRP A 64 14.68 26.78 5.22
CA TRP A 64 14.83 26.11 6.52
C TRP A 64 16.00 25.12 6.50
N LYS A 65 16.44 24.68 7.68
CA LYS A 65 17.37 23.55 7.82
C LYS A 65 16.60 22.28 8.18
N TRP A 66 17.01 21.13 7.63
CA TRP A 66 16.47 19.84 8.06
C TRP A 66 17.16 19.40 9.35
N GLY A 67 16.37 18.99 10.33
CA GLY A 67 16.87 18.50 11.60
C GLY A 67 15.89 17.54 12.27
N GLY A 68 16.00 17.37 13.58
CA GLY A 68 15.12 16.51 14.38
C GLY A 68 15.05 15.05 13.91
N CYS A 69 13.96 14.39 14.26
CA CYS A 69 13.59 13.06 13.80
C CYS A 69 12.50 13.17 12.74
N SER A 70 12.86 12.90 11.48
CA SER A 70 11.87 12.77 10.41
C SER A 70 11.33 11.35 10.36
N ASP A 71 10.02 11.20 10.28
CA ASP A 71 9.36 9.90 10.25
C ASP A 71 9.65 9.18 8.92
N ASP A 72 10.26 7.98 8.97
CA ASP A 72 10.56 7.18 7.77
C ASP A 72 9.35 6.35 7.33
N ILE A 73 8.45 6.99 6.58
CA ILE A 73 7.29 6.31 6.00
C ILE A 73 7.68 5.24 4.99
N LYS A 74 8.87 5.31 4.36
CA LYS A 74 9.26 4.28 3.38
C LYS A 74 9.55 2.96 4.07
N TYR A 75 10.16 2.99 5.24
CA TYR A 75 10.35 1.81 6.07
C TYR A 75 9.00 1.17 6.46
N GLY A 76 8.07 1.98 6.98
CA GLY A 76 6.72 1.48 7.33
C GLY A 76 5.95 0.92 6.15
N GLU A 77 6.01 1.56 4.96
CA GLU A 77 5.42 1.01 3.75
C GLU A 77 6.08 -0.32 3.32
N HIS A 78 7.40 -0.46 3.48
CA HIS A 78 8.12 -1.69 3.16
C HIS A 78 7.66 -2.84 4.08
N PHE A 79 7.63 -2.60 5.39
CA PHE A 79 7.13 -3.56 6.36
C PHE A 79 5.67 -3.95 6.06
N SER A 80 4.80 -2.96 5.79
CA SER A 80 3.40 -3.21 5.44
C SER A 80 3.25 -4.11 4.21
N ARG A 81 4.09 -3.96 3.18
CA ARG A 81 4.10 -4.87 2.02
C ARG A 81 4.49 -6.28 2.44
N GLN A 82 5.59 -6.44 3.18
CA GLN A 82 6.06 -7.76 3.62
C GLN A 82 5.05 -8.48 4.54
N PHE A 83 4.27 -7.72 5.31
CA PHE A 83 3.31 -8.29 6.25
C PHE A 83 1.95 -8.64 5.62
N LEU A 84 1.41 -7.76 4.76
CA LEU A 84 0.05 -7.92 4.23
C LEU A 84 0.02 -8.49 2.81
N ASP A 85 0.95 -8.11 1.95
CA ASP A 85 0.88 -8.45 0.52
C ASP A 85 1.29 -9.92 0.25
N VAL A 86 2.06 -10.54 1.15
CA VAL A 86 2.47 -11.96 1.05
C VAL A 86 1.28 -12.93 1.07
N ARG A 87 0.14 -12.48 1.61
CA ARG A 87 -1.09 -13.28 1.71
C ARG A 87 -1.96 -13.21 0.46
N GLU A 88 -1.63 -12.34 -0.49
CA GLU A 88 -2.44 -12.05 -1.67
C GLU A 88 -1.95 -12.80 -2.91
N ASP A 89 -2.86 -13.50 -3.60
CA ASP A 89 -2.54 -14.22 -4.84
C ASP A 89 -2.66 -13.29 -6.06
N GLN A 90 -1.51 -12.93 -6.64
CA GLN A 90 -1.39 -12.09 -7.84
C GLN A 90 -2.04 -12.70 -9.09
N ASN A 91 -2.33 -14.00 -9.10
CA ASN A 91 -3.00 -14.65 -10.23
C ASN A 91 -4.52 -14.55 -10.14
N THR A 92 -5.06 -14.07 -9.02
CA THR A 92 -6.50 -13.91 -8.82
C THR A 92 -6.92 -12.45 -8.94
N ALA A 93 -8.13 -12.22 -9.45
CA ALA A 93 -8.73 -10.89 -9.49
C ALA A 93 -8.82 -10.25 -8.09
N VAL A 94 -9.11 -11.06 -7.08
CA VAL A 94 -9.24 -10.62 -5.68
C VAL A 94 -7.88 -10.22 -5.11
N GLY A 95 -6.84 -11.03 -5.29
CA GLY A 95 -5.51 -10.70 -4.79
C GLY A 95 -4.93 -9.45 -5.45
N LEU A 96 -5.09 -9.28 -6.77
CA LEU A 96 -4.67 -8.03 -7.44
C LEU A 96 -5.42 -6.80 -6.93
N MET A 97 -6.73 -6.94 -6.68
CA MET A 97 -7.51 -5.85 -6.09
C MET A 97 -7.03 -5.52 -4.67
N ASN A 98 -6.80 -6.52 -3.83
CA ASN A 98 -6.30 -6.33 -2.48
C ASN A 98 -4.93 -5.64 -2.49
N LEU A 99 -4.01 -6.07 -3.35
CA LEU A 99 -2.71 -5.41 -3.54
C LEU A 99 -2.85 -3.94 -3.96
N HIS A 100 -3.77 -3.65 -4.89
CA HIS A 100 -4.07 -2.28 -5.31
C HIS A 100 -4.62 -1.44 -4.15
N ASN A 101 -5.58 -1.98 -3.39
CA ASN A 101 -6.18 -1.28 -2.25
C ASN A 101 -5.16 -1.09 -1.11
N ASN A 102 -4.33 -2.09 -0.81
CA ASN A 102 -3.23 -1.98 0.14
C ASN A 102 -2.27 -0.84 -0.23
N GLU A 103 -1.88 -0.75 -1.51
CA GLU A 103 -1.03 0.33 -2.00
C GLU A 103 -1.74 1.69 -1.96
N ALA A 104 -3.04 1.74 -2.23
CA ALA A 104 -3.83 2.97 -2.08
C ALA A 104 -3.81 3.46 -0.62
N GLY A 105 -3.90 2.54 0.35
CA GLY A 105 -3.74 2.78 1.78
C GLY A 105 -2.39 3.39 2.14
N ARG A 106 -1.30 2.68 1.79
CA ARG A 106 0.09 3.13 2.00
C ARG A 106 0.35 4.52 1.40
N ARG A 107 -0.05 4.73 0.15
CA ARG A 107 0.02 6.03 -0.53
C ARG A 107 -0.80 7.10 0.19
N GLY A 108 -1.94 6.74 0.78
CA GLY A 108 -2.77 7.63 1.61
C GLY A 108 -2.00 8.23 2.78
N VAL A 109 -1.10 7.46 3.41
CA VAL A 109 -0.21 7.95 4.47
C VAL A 109 0.91 8.81 3.87
N ARG A 110 1.67 8.28 2.91
CA ARG A 110 2.86 8.95 2.32
C ARG A 110 2.54 10.30 1.69
N SER A 111 1.40 10.43 1.03
CA SER A 111 0.97 11.68 0.39
C SER A 111 0.56 12.77 1.38
N ARG A 112 0.23 12.41 2.62
CA ARG A 112 -0.22 13.33 3.67
C ARG A 112 0.84 13.64 4.72
N MET A 113 2.08 13.18 4.52
CA MET A 113 3.22 13.52 5.37
C MET A 113 3.42 15.03 5.45
N GLN A 114 3.57 15.56 6.66
CA GLN A 114 3.64 16.98 6.94
C GLN A 114 5.08 17.41 7.22
N ARG A 115 5.37 18.70 6.99
CA ARG A 115 6.59 19.34 7.46
C ARG A 115 6.25 20.11 8.73
N THR A 116 6.84 19.72 9.85
CA THR A 116 6.75 20.45 11.12
C THR A 116 8.05 21.21 11.31
N CYS A 117 7.96 22.46 11.75
CA CYS A 117 9.11 23.34 11.96
C CYS A 117 9.08 23.93 13.36
N LYS A 118 10.27 24.16 13.93
CA LYS A 118 10.48 25.02 15.09
C LYS A 118 11.27 26.25 14.64
N CYS A 119 10.80 27.41 15.06
CA CYS A 119 11.50 28.68 14.88
C CYS A 119 12.60 28.81 15.92
N HIS A 120 13.74 29.33 15.48
CA HIS A 120 14.89 29.65 16.29
C HIS A 120 15.32 31.09 15.91
N GLY A 121 15.31 31.98 16.89
CA GLY A 121 15.69 33.38 16.72
C GLY A 121 15.63 34.13 18.05
N VAL A 122 16.34 35.26 18.12
CA VAL A 122 16.36 36.11 19.31
C VAL A 122 14.93 36.59 19.60
N SER A 123 14.55 36.57 20.88
CA SER A 123 13.24 37.01 21.37
C SER A 123 12.03 36.33 20.70
N GLY A 124 12.17 35.08 20.26
CA GLY A 124 11.07 34.31 19.64
C GLY A 124 10.84 34.59 18.14
N SER A 125 11.74 35.33 17.49
CA SER A 125 11.72 35.50 16.04
C SER A 125 11.98 34.18 15.28
N CYS A 126 11.55 34.12 14.01
CA CYS A 126 11.73 32.95 13.14
C CYS A 126 12.79 33.20 12.05
N SER A 127 13.90 33.85 12.39
CA SER A 127 15.00 34.14 11.46
C SER A 127 15.66 32.86 10.94
N MET A 128 15.70 31.81 11.76
CA MET A 128 16.01 30.45 11.35
C MET A 128 14.88 29.51 11.77
N GLN A 129 14.66 28.45 11.00
CA GLN A 129 13.77 27.37 11.42
C GLN A 129 14.38 26.02 11.08
N ILE A 130 14.18 25.07 11.99
CA ILE A 130 14.56 23.67 11.82
C ILE A 130 13.29 22.88 11.60
N CYS A 131 13.24 22.12 10.50
CA CYS A 131 12.07 21.33 10.15
C CYS A 131 12.39 19.83 10.04
N TRP A 132 11.36 19.02 10.23
CA TRP A 132 11.38 17.58 10.04
C TRP A 132 10.06 17.11 9.44
N ARG A 133 10.05 15.92 8.84
CA ARG A 133 8.82 15.31 8.33
C ARG A 133 8.12 14.51 9.42
N ARG A 134 6.81 14.67 9.52
CA ARG A 134 5.99 13.92 10.47
C ARG A 134 4.81 13.26 9.78
N LEU A 135 4.42 12.11 10.30
CA LEU A 135 3.15 11.47 10.00
C LEU A 135 2.01 12.46 10.30
N PRO A 136 0.98 12.52 9.44
CA PRO A 136 -0.24 13.27 9.76
C PRO A 136 -0.96 12.64 10.96
N ALA A 137 -1.96 13.32 11.53
CA ALA A 137 -2.92 12.61 12.38
C ALA A 137 -3.59 11.49 11.58
N PHE A 138 -3.65 10.26 12.12
CA PHE A 138 -4.18 9.10 11.39
C PHE A 138 -5.63 9.32 10.93
N LYS A 139 -6.42 10.08 11.70
CA LYS A 139 -7.78 10.52 11.31
C LYS A 139 -7.82 11.14 9.91
N LYS A 140 -6.84 11.99 9.54
CA LYS A 140 -6.77 12.61 8.20
C LYS A 140 -6.49 11.59 7.08
N VAL A 141 -5.80 10.50 7.41
CA VAL A 141 -5.59 9.38 6.48
C VAL A 141 -6.89 8.62 6.31
N ALA A 142 -7.54 8.26 7.42
CA ALA A 142 -8.81 7.52 7.42
C ALA A 142 -9.92 8.27 6.67
N GLU A 143 -10.10 9.57 6.92
CA GLU A 143 -11.03 10.44 6.20
C GLU A 143 -10.72 10.47 4.70
N GLY A 144 -9.43 10.59 4.35
CA GLY A 144 -8.99 10.59 2.95
C GLY A 144 -9.23 9.27 2.22
N LEU A 145 -9.16 8.14 2.93
CA LEU A 145 -9.50 6.83 2.40
C LEU A 145 -11.02 6.64 2.32
N PHE A 146 -11.76 7.16 3.30
CA PHE A 146 -13.22 7.10 3.33
C PHE A 146 -13.83 7.86 2.15
N GLN A 147 -13.31 9.05 1.83
CA GLN A 147 -13.73 9.80 0.63
C GLN A 147 -13.47 9.06 -0.69
N ARG A 148 -12.48 8.16 -0.73
CA ARG A 148 -12.21 7.29 -1.88
C ARG A 148 -13.14 6.09 -1.91
N TYR A 149 -13.51 5.58 -0.75
CA TYR A 149 -14.49 4.52 -0.58
C TYR A 149 -15.87 4.94 -1.12
N GLU A 150 -16.33 6.14 -0.76
CA GLU A 150 -17.61 6.70 -1.26
C GLU A 150 -17.66 6.79 -2.80
N GLY A 151 -16.52 7.06 -3.44
CA GLY A 151 -16.39 7.14 -4.90
C GLY A 151 -15.79 5.91 -5.57
N ALA A 152 -15.75 4.76 -4.89
CA ALA A 152 -15.04 3.59 -5.38
C ALA A 152 -15.74 2.96 -6.59
N SER A 153 -14.95 2.49 -7.57
CA SER A 153 -15.46 1.99 -8.84
C SER A 153 -15.37 0.46 -8.93
N HIS A 154 -16.34 -0.15 -9.61
CA HIS A 154 -16.29 -1.56 -9.96
C HIS A 154 -15.34 -1.79 -11.14
N VAL A 155 -14.37 -2.70 -11.00
CA VAL A 155 -13.32 -3.01 -11.98
C VAL A 155 -13.38 -4.45 -12.47
N LYS A 156 -13.32 -4.65 -13.80
CA LYS A 156 -13.38 -5.99 -14.42
C LYS A 156 -11.98 -6.57 -14.48
N PHE A 157 -11.82 -7.82 -14.09
CA PHE A 157 -10.57 -8.53 -14.33
C PHE A 157 -10.43 -8.79 -15.84
N VAL A 158 -9.36 -8.26 -16.42
CA VAL A 158 -9.00 -8.54 -17.82
C VAL A 158 -7.83 -9.50 -17.77
N GLU A 159 -8.11 -10.78 -18.04
CA GLU A 159 -7.07 -11.76 -18.22
C GLU A 159 -6.32 -11.41 -19.51
N ARG A 160 -5.11 -10.86 -19.38
CA ARG A 160 -4.22 -10.71 -20.54
C ARG A 160 -3.88 -12.11 -21.01
N ARG A 161 -4.57 -12.60 -22.06
CA ARG A 161 -4.08 -13.73 -22.85
C ARG A 161 -2.63 -13.42 -23.19
N ARG A 162 -1.68 -14.15 -22.58
CA ARG A 162 -0.36 -14.30 -23.20
C ARG A 162 -0.67 -14.76 -24.62
N LYS A 163 -0.38 -13.95 -25.63
CA LYS A 163 -0.38 -14.43 -27.02
C LYS A 163 0.50 -15.68 -26.96
N LYS A 164 -0.10 -16.88 -27.13
CA LYS A 164 0.70 -18.06 -27.40
C LYS A 164 1.56 -17.66 -28.58
N LEU A 165 2.87 -17.51 -28.37
CA LEU A 165 3.80 -17.47 -29.48
C LEU A 165 3.46 -18.71 -30.28
N LYS A 166 2.95 -18.54 -31.50
CA LYS A 166 2.67 -19.67 -32.37
C LYS A 166 4.01 -20.38 -32.49
N ALA A 167 4.12 -21.59 -31.96
CA ALA A 167 5.26 -22.44 -32.26
C ALA A 167 5.37 -22.49 -33.79
N ALA A 168 6.54 -22.13 -34.31
CA ALA A 168 6.83 -22.31 -35.73
C ALA A 168 6.49 -23.75 -36.09
N LYS A 169 5.73 -23.92 -37.18
CA LYS A 169 5.29 -25.22 -37.66
C LYS A 169 6.50 -26.11 -37.92
N TYR A 170 6.72 -27.12 -37.08
CA TYR A 170 7.36 -28.36 -37.51
C TYR A 170 6.28 -29.43 -37.58
N SER A 171 6.24 -30.12 -38.72
CA SER A 171 5.20 -31.05 -39.13
C SER A 171 5.17 -32.32 -38.27
N GLY A 172 3.96 -32.77 -37.94
CA GLY A 172 3.66 -34.19 -37.75
C GLY A 172 3.57 -34.70 -36.32
N TYR A 173 2.43 -34.50 -35.65
CA TYR A 173 1.83 -35.53 -34.79
C TYR A 173 0.33 -35.26 -34.52
N SER A 174 -0.43 -36.34 -34.45
CA SER A 174 -1.90 -36.41 -34.50
C SER A 174 -2.60 -35.75 -33.29
N ARG A 175 -3.71 -35.06 -33.57
CA ARG A 175 -4.64 -34.46 -32.58
C ARG A 175 -5.39 -35.56 -31.82
N LYS A 176 -5.30 -35.63 -30.49
CA LYS A 176 -6.43 -36.03 -29.64
C LYS A 176 -6.48 -35.24 -28.33
N ASN A 177 -7.65 -34.65 -28.09
CA ASN A 177 -8.21 -34.12 -26.84
C ASN A 177 -7.53 -32.89 -26.20
N MET A 178 -7.90 -31.70 -26.67
CA MET A 178 -7.91 -30.50 -25.84
C MET A 178 -9.37 -30.02 -25.74
N GLN A 179 -10.08 -30.53 -24.74
CA GLN A 179 -11.42 -30.06 -24.39
C GLN A 179 -11.33 -28.56 -24.09
N SER A 180 -12.04 -27.79 -24.90
CA SER A 180 -12.25 -26.37 -24.77
C SER A 180 -13.08 -26.09 -23.52
N TYR A 181 -12.44 -25.59 -22.45
CA TYR A 181 -13.18 -24.96 -21.37
C TYR A 181 -13.39 -23.49 -21.72
N GLN A 182 -14.62 -23.14 -22.06
CA GLN A 182 -15.05 -21.79 -22.38
C GLN A 182 -15.26 -20.95 -21.11
N SER A 183 -14.78 -19.71 -21.18
CA SER A 183 -15.50 -18.50 -20.73
C SER A 183 -16.11 -18.52 -19.33
N GLY A 184 -15.30 -18.18 -18.32
CA GLY A 184 -15.80 -17.64 -17.06
C GLY A 184 -15.87 -16.11 -17.09
N HIS A 185 -17.03 -15.53 -17.43
CA HIS A 185 -17.34 -14.14 -17.13
C HIS A 185 -17.47 -13.96 -15.61
N GLY A 186 -16.35 -13.73 -14.91
CA GLY A 186 -16.35 -13.45 -13.47
C GLY A 186 -16.73 -12.00 -13.18
N ARG A 187 -17.77 -11.79 -12.37
CA ARG A 187 -18.20 -10.47 -11.89
C ARG A 187 -17.10 -9.78 -11.07
N VAL A 188 -17.28 -8.48 -10.90
CA VAL A 188 -16.30 -7.39 -10.96
C VAL A 188 -16.17 -6.73 -9.58
N SER A 189 -14.96 -6.67 -9.03
CA SER A 189 -14.68 -6.21 -7.66
C SER A 189 -14.48 -4.68 -7.55
N THR A 190 -14.43 -4.10 -6.35
CA THR A 190 -14.32 -2.63 -6.16
C THR A 190 -12.88 -2.19 -5.88
N ALA A 191 -12.32 -1.29 -6.70
CA ALA A 191 -11.02 -0.69 -6.45
C ALA A 191 -11.17 0.78 -6.00
N LEU A 192 -10.35 1.19 -5.01
CA LEU A 192 -10.18 2.60 -4.68
C LEU A 192 -9.43 3.29 -5.83
N LEU A 193 -10.14 3.76 -6.86
CA LEU A 193 -9.52 4.53 -7.94
C LEU A 193 -9.08 5.91 -7.43
N ARG A 194 -8.04 6.45 -8.08
CA ARG A 194 -7.67 7.87 -7.94
C ARG A 194 -8.85 8.67 -8.49
N LYS A 195 -9.58 9.41 -7.63
CA LYS A 195 -10.23 10.63 -8.11
C LYS A 195 -9.13 11.45 -8.79
N ARG A 196 -9.23 11.64 -10.10
CA ARG A 196 -8.47 12.68 -10.80
C ARG A 196 -8.89 13.96 -10.06
N LEU A 197 -7.95 14.61 -9.37
CA LEU A 197 -8.25 15.94 -8.81
C LEU A 197 -8.72 16.79 -10.00
N PRO A 198 -9.80 17.57 -9.88
CA PRO A 198 -10.08 18.59 -10.89
C PRO A 198 -8.85 19.51 -10.94
N ASP A 199 -8.42 19.83 -12.16
CA ASP A 199 -7.32 20.76 -12.44
C ASP A 199 -7.63 22.15 -11.86
#